data_AF-A0AAJ6JN80-F1
#
_entry.id   AF-A0AAJ6JN80-F1
#
_cell.length_a   1.000
_cell.length_b   1.000
_cell.length_c   1.000
_cell.angle_alpha   90.00
_cell.angle_beta   90.00
_cell.angle_gamma   90.00
#
_symmetry.space_group_name_H-M   'P 1'
#
loop_
_entity.id
_entity.type
_entity.pdbx_description
1 polymer ?
#
loop_
_entity_poly.entity_id
_entity_poly.type
_entity_poly.pdbx_seq_one_letter_code
_entity_poly.pdbx_strand_id
1 'polypeptide(L)' 'MSITRKPIEIPPEVARQFVADMEAYHAERDLLRRDEIAGRTRHTLLGHMPAGSKLRLSEVKELFDQLRSLA' A
#
# COMPACT_ATOMS: atom_id res chain seq x y z
N MET A 1 -3.84 9.85 -30.59
CA MET A 1 -3.96 10.48 -29.25
C MET A 1 -3.18 9.63 -28.26
N SER A 2 -1.96 10.04 -27.89
CA SER A 2 -1.14 9.32 -26.92
C SER A 2 -1.50 9.81 -25.53
N ILE A 3 -2.13 8.96 -24.71
CA ILE A 3 -2.37 9.26 -23.30
C ILE A 3 -1.01 9.17 -22.62
N THR A 4 -0.34 10.30 -22.43
CA THR A 4 0.83 10.46 -21.56
C THR A 4 0.40 10.20 -20.12
N ARG A 5 0.39 8.92 -19.73
CA ARG A 5 0.29 8.55 -18.33
C ARG A 5 1.59 8.99 -17.67
N LYS A 6 1.53 10.08 -16.90
CA LYS A 6 2.64 10.46 -16.02
C LYS A 6 3.01 9.20 -15.21
N PRO A 7 4.29 8.81 -15.13
CA PRO A 7 4.67 7.73 -14.25
C PRO A 7 4.16 8.09 -12.87
N ILE A 8 3.49 7.15 -12.21
CA ILE A 8 3.15 7.32 -10.80
C ILE A 8 4.50 7.30 -10.09
N GLU A 9 5.08 8.48 -9.87
CA GLU A 9 6.31 8.66 -9.12
C GLU A 9 5.99 8.41 -7.66
N ILE A 10 5.78 7.15 -7.30
CA ILE A 10 5.79 6.75 -5.90
C ILE A 10 7.23 6.93 -5.44
N PRO A 11 7.49 7.82 -4.46
CA PRO A 11 8.84 8.03 -3.95
C PRO A 11 9.41 6.69 -3.46
N PRO A 12 10.71 6.41 -3.67
CA PRO A 12 11.32 5.18 -3.18
C PRO A 12 11.21 5.03 -1.66
N GLU A 13 11.08 6.13 -0.91
CA GLU A 13 10.77 6.11 0.52
C GLU A 13 9.39 5.51 0.83
N VAL A 14 8.38 5.83 0.03
CA VAL A 14 7.02 5.29 0.18
C VAL A 14 6.99 3.81 -0.16
N ALA A 15 7.75 3.40 -1.19
CA ALA A 15 7.91 1.98 -1.52
C ALA A 15 8.61 1.21 -0.38
N ARG A 16 9.65 1.78 0.25
CA ARG A 16 10.32 1.18 1.41
C ARG A 16 9.39 1.09 2.62
N GLN A 17 8.64 2.16 2.90
CA GLN A 17 7.66 2.16 3.98
C GLN A 17 6.56 1.12 3.75
N PHE A 18 6.10 0.97 2.50
CA PHE A 18 5.13 -0.05 2.12
C PHE A 18 5.66 -1.46 2.39
N VAL A 19 6.91 -1.76 2.02
CA VAL A 19 7.52 -3.07 2.28
C VAL A 19 7.67 -3.32 3.79
N ALA A 20 8.12 -2.32 4.55
CA ALA A 20 8.23 -2.43 6.01
C ALA A 20 6.86 -2.66 6.68
N ASP A 21 5.82 -1.95 6.24
CA ASP A 21 4.45 -2.14 6.71
C ASP A 21 3.92 -3.54 6.30
N MET A 22 4.25 -4.03 5.10
CA MET A 22 3.90 -5.38 4.65
C MET A 22 4.53 -6.44 5.56
N GLU A 23 5.83 -6.34 5.84
CA GLU A 23 6.52 -7.26 6.76
C GLU A 23 5.90 -7.23 8.17
N ALA A 24 5.60 -6.04 8.68
CA ALA A 24 4.93 -5.87 9.96
C ALA A 24 3.50 -6.47 9.95
N TYR A 25 2.75 -6.31 8.86
CA TYR A 25 1.41 -6.88 8.69
C TYR A 25 1.43 -8.41 8.73
N HIS A 26 2.43 -9.03 8.11
CA HIS A 26 2.59 -10.48 8.10
C HIS A 26 3.12 -11.04 9.42
N ALA A 27 4.03 -10.33 10.08
CA ALA A 27 4.57 -10.72 11.38
C ALA A 27 3.52 -10.58 12.50
N GLU A 28 2.65 -9.59 12.41
CA GLU A 28 1.61 -9.33 13.40
C GLU A 28 0.49 -10.38 13.31
N ARG A 29 0.01 -10.87 14.45
CA ARG A 29 -1.09 -11.87 14.53
C ARG A 29 -2.40 -11.21 14.96
N ASP A 30 -2.31 -10.03 15.57
CA ASP A 30 -3.47 -9.26 16.01
C ASP A 30 -4.17 -8.56 14.82
N LEU A 31 -5.49 -8.75 14.72
CA LEU A 31 -6.30 -8.20 13.64
C LEU A 31 -6.40 -6.67 13.72
N LEU A 32 -6.48 -6.10 14.92
CA LEU A 32 -6.58 -4.65 15.10
C LEU A 32 -5.31 -3.96 14.64
N ARG A 33 -4.14 -4.49 15.02
CA ARG A 33 -2.85 -3.94 14.58
C ARG A 33 -2.63 -4.09 13.08
N ARG A 34 -3.08 -5.20 12.49
CA ARG A 34 -3.08 -5.39 11.03
C ARG A 34 -3.92 -4.33 10.32
N ASP A 35 -5.08 -3.98 10.88
CA ASP A 35 -5.93 -2.90 10.38
C ASP A 35 -5.24 -1.53 10.51
N GLU A 36 -4.53 -1.27 11.62
CA GLU A 36 -3.76 -0.04 11.80
C GLU A 36 -2.64 0.10 10.76
N ILE A 37 -1.88 -0.96 10.52
CA ILE A 37 -0.80 -0.99 9.52
C ILE A 37 -1.37 -0.74 8.11
N ALA A 38 -2.41 -1.48 7.72
CA ALA A 38 -3.07 -1.28 6.43
C ALA A 38 -3.66 0.14 6.29
N GLY A 39 -4.18 0.71 7.38
CA GLY A 39 -4.71 2.07 7.43
C GLY A 39 -3.63 3.14 7.21
N ARG A 40 -2.48 2.96 7.86
CA ARG A 40 -1.31 3.84 7.70
C ARG A 40 -0.80 3.80 6.26
N THR A 41 -0.56 2.62 5.72
CA THR A 41 -0.06 2.45 4.35
C THR A 41 -1.05 3.01 3.33
N ARG A 42 -2.36 2.79 3.54
CA ARG A 42 -3.42 3.38 2.72
C ARG A 42 -3.33 4.90 2.69
N HIS A 43 -3.16 5.55 3.84
CA HIS A 43 -3.09 7.01 3.92
C HIS A 43 -1.87 7.54 3.17
N THR A 44 -0.71 6.91 3.34
CA THR A 44 0.52 7.26 2.61
C THR A 44 0.32 7.09 1.10
N LEU A 45 -0.21 5.95 0.64
CA LEU A 45 -0.47 5.71 -0.78
C LEU A 45 -1.46 6.71 -1.38
N LEU A 46 -2.55 7.03 -0.66
CA LEU A 46 -3.51 8.04 -1.09
C LEU A 46 -2.92 9.44 -1.16
N GLY A 47 -1.96 9.78 -0.30
CA GLY A 47 -1.24 11.05 -0.34
C GLY A 47 -0.38 11.23 -1.60
N HIS A 48 0.05 10.13 -2.22
CA HIS A 48 0.87 10.15 -3.44
C HIS A 48 0.10 9.82 -4.73
N MET A 49 -1.14 9.33 -4.61
CA MET A 49 -1.98 9.04 -5.76
C MET A 49 -2.71 10.28 -6.29
N PRO A 50 -3.02 10.34 -7.60
CA PRO A 50 -3.80 11.44 -8.16
C PRO A 50 -5.20 11.53 -7.51
N ALA A 51 -5.69 12.77 -7.36
CA ALA A 51 -7.00 13.04 -6.78
C ALA A 51 -8.10 12.26 -7.52
N GLY A 52 -8.76 11.34 -6.82
CA GLY A 52 -9.77 10.44 -7.38
C GLY A 52 -9.45 8.95 -7.25
N SER A 53 -8.20 8.61 -6.89
CA SER A 53 -7.84 7.23 -6.55
C SER A 53 -8.57 6.77 -5.29
N LYS A 54 -9.36 5.71 -5.43
CA LYS A 54 -10.03 5.04 -4.33
C LYS A 54 -9.25 3.79 -4.00
N LEU A 55 -8.49 3.85 -2.91
CA LEU A 55 -7.85 2.67 -2.33
C LEU A 55 -8.67 2.22 -1.13
N ARG A 56 -9.23 1.02 -1.14
CA ARG A 56 -9.92 0.46 0.04
C ARG A 56 -8.91 -0.19 0.98
N LEU A 57 -9.25 -0.24 2.27
CA LEU A 57 -8.41 -0.92 3.26
C LEU A 57 -8.29 -2.43 2.95
N SER A 58 -9.37 -3.04 2.47
CA SER A 58 -9.37 -4.43 1.98
C SER A 58 -8.39 -4.64 0.83
N GLU A 59 -8.34 -3.71 -0.14
CA GLU A 59 -7.41 -3.81 -1.27
C GLU A 59 -5.95 -3.70 -0.81
N VAL A 60 -5.65 -2.89 0.22
CA VAL A 60 -4.30 -2.82 0.80
C VAL A 60 -3.91 -4.14 1.46
N LYS A 61 -4.83 -4.77 2.19
CA LYS A 61 -4.60 -6.08 2.81
C LYS A 61 -4.40 -7.17 1.73
N GLU A 62 -5.22 -7.15 0.69
CA GLU A 62 -5.06 -8.07 -0.45
C GLU A 62 -3.75 -7.86 -1.20
N LEU A 63 -3.29 -6.61 -1.33
CA LEU A 63 -1.97 -6.30 -1.89
C LEU A 63 -0.85 -6.89 -1.04
N PHE A 64 -0.92 -6.74 0.29
CA PHE A 64 0.05 -7.34 1.19
C PHE A 64 0.07 -8.86 1.09
N ASP A 65 -1.09 -9.51 1.00
CA ASP A 65 -1.16 -10.98 0.90
C ASP A 65 -0.65 -11.49 -0.45
N GLN A 66 -0.99 -10.82 -1.55
CA GLN A 66 -0.47 -11.15 -2.90
C GLN A 66 1.04 -11.01 -2.99
N LEU A 67 1.63 -9.97 -2.39
CA LEU A 67 3.07 -9.76 -2.43
C LEU A 67 3.85 -10.78 -1.59
N ARG A 68 3.25 -11.32 -0.52
CA ARG A 68 3.85 -12.46 0.20
C ARG A 68 3.82 -13.75 -0.62
N SER A 69 2.79 -13.96 -1.43
CA SER A 69 2.70 -15.12 -2.33
C SER A 69 3.77 -15.11 -3.43
N LEU A 70 4.36 -13.94 -3.71
CA LEU A 70 5.43 -13.75 -4.69
C LEU A 70 6.85 -13.88 -4.10
N ALA A 71 6.99 -14.06 -2.79
CA ALA A 71 8.27 -14.14 -2.08
C ALA A 71 8.71 -15.58 -1.77
#